data_AF-A0A2V6NV92-F1
#
_entry.id   AF-A0A2V6NV92-F1
#
_cell.length_a   1.000
_cell.length_b   1.000
_cell.length_c   1.000
_cell.angle_alpha   90.00
_cell.angle_beta   90.00
_cell.angle_gamma   90.00
#
_symmetry.space_group_name_H-M   'P 1'
#
loop_
_entity.id
_entity.type
_entity.pdbx_description
1 polymer ?
#
loop_
_entity_poly.entity_id
_entity_poly.type
_entity_poly.pdbx_seq_one_letter_code
_entity_poly.pdbx_strand_id
1 'polypeptide(L)'
;MSTADHKPMARGPLGQAVPRGPLGFARGAVTVAVLVVGGLLFQPAARPDRASAAGDPTPRSSFVVQVNRSRLTVRLQRIPLQMALTVIARKSGLALALEEPLAERVTVAFDDLPLDEGLRRLLGPRSYILSYAEAGPSEPVGVTKLVVLAKGRERLRAGEAPAVRFVVPTPQAMPAELDAARRREAVEELAASEEPGRHLNILLAVLKQDEDSDVREAALDALESLETFPLEPLAEVAMRDPQPSVRMRALELLGERGKNDRGVEAVLQRASTADPDDEVREAASSFLDSFNNEDR
;
A
#
# COMPACT_ATOMS: atom_id res chain seq x y z
N MET A 1 -36.35 -74.22 34.15
CA MET A 1 -37.64 -74.59 33.52
C MET A 1 -38.10 -73.35 32.76
N SER A 2 -37.71 -73.16 31.48
CA SER A 2 -38.38 -73.63 30.23
C SER A 2 -39.84 -73.15 30.20
N THR A 3 -40.25 -72.24 29.32
CA THR A 3 -40.52 -72.43 27.87
C THR A 3 -40.27 -71.14 27.07
N ALA A 4 -39.39 -71.13 26.06
CA ALA A 4 -39.65 -71.40 24.63
C ALA A 4 -40.49 -70.30 23.94
N ASP A 5 -39.98 -69.47 23.02
CA ASP A 5 -39.37 -69.67 21.69
C ASP A 5 -40.36 -69.19 20.62
N HIS A 6 -39.96 -68.27 19.72
CA HIS A 6 -40.35 -68.22 18.29
C HIS A 6 -39.64 -67.06 17.57
N LYS A 7 -38.70 -67.43 16.69
CA LYS A 7 -38.13 -66.63 15.58
C LYS A 7 -38.87 -67.05 14.29
N PRO A 8 -39.06 -66.20 13.25
CA PRO A 8 -38.06 -66.13 12.16
C PRO A 8 -37.93 -64.80 11.37
N MET A 9 -36.69 -64.55 10.95
CA MET A 9 -36.15 -64.02 9.67
C MET A 9 -36.79 -62.90 8.78
N ALA A 10 -35.92 -61.91 8.51
CA ALA A 10 -35.48 -61.35 7.21
C ALA A 10 -36.31 -60.30 6.44
N ARG A 11 -35.69 -59.11 6.22
CA ARG A 11 -35.30 -58.54 4.91
C ARG A 11 -34.63 -57.16 5.10
N GLY A 12 -33.50 -56.94 4.44
CA GLY A 12 -32.63 -55.77 4.63
C GLY A 12 -33.14 -54.47 3.98
N PRO A 13 -32.58 -53.30 4.33
CA PRO A 13 -32.89 -52.06 3.66
C PRO A 13 -31.99 -51.87 2.42
N LEU A 14 -32.63 -51.78 1.26
CA LEU A 14 -32.10 -51.22 0.03
C LEU A 14 -32.04 -49.69 0.13
N GLY A 15 -31.00 -49.10 -0.46
CA GLY A 15 -31.04 -47.73 -0.99
C GLY A 15 -30.42 -46.66 -0.11
N GLN A 16 -29.11 -46.46 -0.27
CA GLN A 16 -28.47 -45.17 0.01
C GLN A 16 -29.03 -44.12 -0.96
N ALA A 17 -29.58 -43.04 -0.42
CA ALA A 17 -29.81 -41.79 -1.14
C ALA A 17 -29.18 -40.66 -0.31
N VAL A 18 -28.09 -40.10 -0.83
CA VAL A 18 -27.44 -38.90 -0.35
C VAL A 18 -28.25 -37.68 -0.84
N PRO A 19 -28.65 -36.74 0.02
CA PRO A 19 -28.90 -35.38 -0.41
C PRO A 19 -27.70 -34.49 -0.07
N ARG A 20 -27.02 -34.04 -1.13
CA ARG A 20 -26.17 -32.84 -1.13
C ARG A 20 -27.08 -31.62 -1.20
N GLY A 21 -26.89 -30.65 -0.30
CA GLY A 21 -27.55 -29.34 -0.33
C GLY A 21 -26.97 -28.42 0.75
N PRO A 22 -26.85 -27.11 0.51
CA PRO A 22 -25.56 -26.44 0.54
C PRO A 22 -25.22 -25.75 1.87
N LEU A 23 -23.92 -25.70 2.16
CA LEU A 23 -23.29 -24.80 3.12
C LEU A 23 -23.62 -23.35 2.76
N GLY A 24 -24.35 -22.69 3.65
CA GLY A 24 -24.62 -21.26 3.57
C GLY A 24 -23.32 -20.48 3.78
N PHE A 25 -22.79 -19.91 2.70
CA PHE A 25 -21.84 -18.81 2.78
C PHE A 25 -22.60 -17.57 3.25
N ALA A 26 -22.21 -17.06 4.42
CA ALA A 26 -22.58 -15.72 4.85
C ALA A 26 -22.07 -14.72 3.79
N ARG A 27 -23.02 -14.07 3.10
CA ARG A 27 -22.72 -12.99 2.16
C ARG A 27 -22.24 -11.77 2.95
N GLY A 28 -20.92 -11.55 2.99
CA GLY A 28 -20.34 -10.25 3.36
C GLY A 28 -20.76 -9.19 2.34
N ALA A 29 -21.30 -8.09 2.81
CA ALA A 29 -21.81 -7.01 1.97
C ALA A 29 -20.66 -6.07 1.58
N VAL A 30 -20.10 -6.27 0.38
CA VAL A 30 -19.17 -5.29 -0.21
C VAL A 30 -19.96 -4.01 -0.52
N THR A 31 -19.70 -2.96 0.24
CA THR A 31 -20.34 -1.65 0.01
C THR A 31 -19.61 -0.93 -1.13
N VAL A 32 -20.19 -0.98 -2.33
CA VAL A 32 -19.70 -0.24 -3.50
C VAL A 32 -20.40 1.12 -3.54
N ALA A 33 -19.68 2.19 -3.22
CA ALA A 33 -20.21 3.55 -3.38
C ALA A 33 -19.99 4.00 -4.83
N VAL A 34 -21.07 4.09 -5.61
CA VAL A 34 -21.07 4.67 -6.96
C VAL A 34 -21.63 6.09 -6.88
N LEU A 35 -20.81 7.10 -7.12
CA LEU A 35 -21.22 8.50 -7.09
C LEU A 35 -21.30 9.05 -8.52
N VAL A 36 -22.53 9.31 -8.98
CA VAL A 36 -22.84 9.87 -10.31
C VAL A 36 -23.33 11.31 -10.09
N VAL A 37 -22.56 12.31 -10.51
CA VAL A 37 -22.95 13.72 -10.36
C VAL A 37 -23.48 14.23 -11.70
N GLY A 38 -24.80 14.42 -11.77
CA GLY A 38 -25.48 15.12 -12.87
C GLY A 38 -25.31 16.62 -12.76
N GLY A 39 -24.89 17.26 -13.86
CA GLY A 39 -24.61 18.69 -13.90
C GLY A 39 -25.86 19.57 -13.84
N LEU A 40 -25.75 20.69 -13.15
CA LEU A 40 -26.53 21.89 -13.43
C LEU A 40 -25.62 23.11 -13.52
N LEU A 41 -25.94 23.93 -14.52
CA LEU A 41 -25.19 25.07 -15.03
C LEU A 41 -25.16 26.24 -14.03
N PHE A 42 -24.01 26.87 -13.84
CA PHE A 42 -23.94 28.33 -13.67
C PHE A 42 -22.61 28.89 -14.16
N GLN A 43 -22.68 29.90 -15.00
CA GLN A 43 -21.58 30.58 -15.69
C GLN A 43 -21.16 31.87 -14.95
N PRO A 44 -20.11 32.59 -15.39
CA PRO A 44 -19.09 33.19 -14.52
C PRO A 44 -19.24 34.71 -14.32
N ALA A 45 -18.48 35.26 -13.37
CA ALA A 45 -18.05 36.65 -13.44
C ALA A 45 -16.65 36.82 -12.83
N ALA A 46 -15.71 37.25 -13.65
CA ALA A 46 -14.46 37.85 -13.20
C ALA A 46 -14.68 39.36 -13.03
N ARG A 47 -14.06 39.97 -12.02
CA ARG A 47 -13.23 41.18 -12.17
C ARG A 47 -12.37 41.43 -10.92
N PRO A 48 -11.22 42.12 -11.09
CA PRO A 48 -10.08 42.06 -10.17
C PRO A 48 -10.05 43.27 -9.22
N ASP A 49 -9.28 43.18 -8.13
CA ASP A 49 -8.52 44.35 -7.70
C ASP A 49 -7.21 44.04 -6.97
N ARG A 50 -6.28 44.95 -7.22
CA ARG A 50 -4.86 45.11 -6.82
C ARG A 50 -4.67 45.09 -5.30
N ALA A 51 -3.51 44.85 -4.69
CA ALA A 51 -2.13 44.58 -5.07
C ALA A 51 -1.40 44.16 -3.76
N SER A 52 -0.37 43.32 -3.84
CA SER A 52 0.90 43.61 -3.14
C SER A 52 2.00 42.66 -3.59
N ALA A 53 3.17 43.26 -3.79
CA ALA A 53 4.45 42.78 -4.30
C ALA A 53 4.89 41.36 -3.87
N ALA A 54 5.48 40.61 -4.81
CA ALA A 54 6.93 40.38 -4.85
C ALA A 54 7.28 39.21 -5.79
N GLY A 55 8.18 39.48 -6.75
CA GLY A 55 8.94 38.47 -7.51
C GLY A 55 8.16 37.73 -8.58
N ASP A 56 8.56 37.92 -9.85
CA ASP A 56 8.34 36.86 -10.83
C ASP A 56 9.01 35.57 -10.33
N PRO A 57 8.34 34.44 -10.48
CA PRO A 57 9.03 33.37 -11.17
C PRO A 57 8.15 32.82 -12.27
N THR A 58 8.77 32.65 -13.43
CA THR A 58 8.51 31.56 -14.38
C THR A 58 7.63 30.45 -13.79
N PRO A 59 6.57 29.97 -14.49
CA PRO A 59 5.69 28.92 -13.97
C PRO A 59 6.47 27.60 -13.87
N ARG A 60 7.21 27.44 -12.76
CA ARG A 60 7.88 26.21 -12.35
C ARG A 60 6.78 25.19 -12.15
N SER A 61 6.69 24.21 -13.04
CA SER A 61 5.82 23.06 -12.85
C SER A 61 6.08 22.47 -11.47
N SER A 62 5.18 22.72 -10.52
CA SER A 62 5.25 22.13 -9.19
C SER A 62 4.66 20.73 -9.24
N PHE A 63 5.41 19.78 -8.68
CA PHE A 63 4.98 18.40 -8.51
C PHE A 63 5.33 17.97 -7.08
N VAL A 64 4.38 18.17 -6.17
CA VAL A 64 4.48 17.73 -4.78
C VAL A 64 3.34 16.78 -4.51
N VAL A 65 3.66 15.57 -4.06
CA VAL A 65 2.69 14.58 -3.57
C VAL A 65 3.28 13.96 -2.31
N GLN A 66 2.59 14.10 -1.17
CA GLN A 66 2.95 13.49 0.11
C GLN A 66 1.76 12.68 0.61
N VAL A 67 2.02 11.48 1.11
CA VAL A 67 1.01 10.58 1.67
C VAL A 67 1.48 10.18 3.07
N ASN A 68 0.72 10.57 4.09
CA ASN A 68 1.02 10.29 5.49
C ASN A 68 -0.16 9.51 6.09
N ARG A 69 0.04 8.21 6.39
CA ARG A 69 -1.03 7.27 6.79
C ARG A 69 -2.18 7.23 5.76
N SER A 70 -3.23 8.02 5.99
CA SER A 70 -4.41 8.16 5.12
C SER A 70 -4.64 9.61 4.67
N ARG A 71 -3.66 10.51 4.83
CA ARG A 71 -3.75 11.92 4.48
C ARG A 71 -2.85 12.25 3.30
N LEU A 72 -3.34 13.10 2.41
CA LEU A 72 -2.80 13.41 1.11
C LEU A 72 -2.61 14.92 0.97
N THR A 73 -1.36 15.32 0.70
CA THR A 73 -0.98 16.68 0.32
C THR A 73 -0.51 16.65 -1.13
N VAL A 74 -1.08 17.51 -1.97
CA VAL A 74 -0.84 17.55 -3.41
C VAL A 74 -0.69 18.99 -3.88
N ARG A 75 0.38 19.29 -4.63
CA ARG A 75 0.55 20.54 -5.39
C ARG A 75 1.04 20.19 -6.79
N LEU A 76 0.14 20.34 -7.76
CA LEU A 76 0.36 20.01 -9.17
C LEU A 76 0.14 21.25 -10.00
N GLN A 77 1.05 21.51 -10.95
CA GLN A 77 0.87 22.56 -11.95
C GLN A 77 1.15 22.04 -13.35
N ARG A 78 0.08 21.89 -14.15
CA ARG A 78 0.11 21.37 -15.53
C ARG A 78 0.74 19.97 -15.65
N ILE A 79 0.43 19.09 -14.70
CA ILE A 79 0.98 17.74 -14.61
C ILE A 79 -0.01 16.73 -15.22
N PRO A 80 0.44 15.74 -16.02
CA PRO A 80 -0.44 14.68 -16.50
C PRO A 80 -1.16 13.96 -15.36
N LEU A 81 -2.48 13.85 -15.43
CA LEU A 81 -3.30 13.26 -14.36
C LEU A 81 -2.90 11.81 -14.07
N GLN A 82 -2.61 11.04 -15.12
CA GLN A 82 -2.10 9.68 -14.96
C GLN A 82 -0.81 9.63 -14.11
N MET A 83 0.10 10.58 -14.31
CA MET A 83 1.34 10.67 -13.52
C MET A 83 1.04 10.94 -12.05
N ALA A 84 0.17 11.91 -11.77
CA ALA A 84 -0.24 12.23 -10.41
C ALA A 84 -0.90 11.03 -9.70
N LEU A 85 -1.86 10.37 -10.37
CA LEU A 85 -2.53 9.19 -9.82
C LEU A 85 -1.57 8.02 -9.62
N THR A 86 -0.62 7.82 -10.54
CA THR A 86 0.43 6.79 -10.40
C THR A 86 1.29 7.03 -9.18
N VAL A 87 1.72 8.27 -8.95
CA VAL A 87 2.54 8.60 -7.77
C VAL A 87 1.75 8.47 -6.47
N ILE A 88 0.48 8.89 -6.45
CA ILE A 88 -0.40 8.69 -5.30
C ILE A 88 -0.58 7.21 -5.01
N ALA A 89 -0.91 6.42 -6.04
CA ALA A 89 -1.10 4.97 -5.92
C ALA A 89 0.13 4.27 -5.35
N ARG A 90 1.31 4.61 -5.87
CA ARG A 90 2.60 4.11 -5.39
C ARG A 90 2.87 4.49 -3.94
N LYS A 91 2.63 5.74 -3.55
CA LYS A 91 2.90 6.22 -2.18
C LYS A 91 1.88 5.74 -1.15
N SER A 92 0.65 5.46 -1.56
CA SER A 92 -0.43 5.05 -0.66
C SER A 92 -0.71 3.55 -0.64
N GLY A 93 -0.03 2.74 -1.48
CA GLY A 93 -0.34 1.32 -1.65
C GLY A 93 -1.70 1.05 -2.30
N LEU A 94 -2.31 2.06 -2.96
CA LEU A 94 -3.62 1.96 -3.59
C LEU A 94 -3.48 1.24 -4.94
N ALA A 95 -4.30 0.21 -5.18
CA ALA A 95 -4.36 -0.41 -6.50
C ALA A 95 -5.02 0.54 -7.51
N LEU A 96 -4.30 0.93 -8.57
CA LEU A 96 -4.79 1.84 -9.61
C LEU A 96 -5.08 1.10 -10.91
N ALA A 97 -6.32 1.20 -11.36
CA ALA A 97 -6.80 0.68 -12.63
C ALA A 97 -7.37 1.82 -13.49
N LEU A 98 -6.91 1.92 -14.73
CA LEU A 98 -7.37 2.91 -15.70
C LEU A 98 -7.98 2.19 -16.91
N GLU A 99 -9.17 2.59 -17.33
CA GLU A 99 -9.75 2.10 -18.59
C GLU A 99 -9.11 2.76 -19.82
N GLU A 100 -8.68 4.02 -19.70
CA GLU A 100 -8.07 4.80 -20.78
C GLU A 100 -6.88 5.64 -20.25
N PRO A 101 -5.88 5.96 -21.09
CA PRO A 101 -4.77 6.83 -20.69
C PRO A 101 -5.25 8.25 -20.35
N LEU A 102 -4.82 8.79 -19.21
CA LEU A 102 -5.20 10.12 -18.74
C LEU A 102 -4.08 11.13 -19.01
N ALA A 103 -3.92 11.51 -20.29
CA ALA A 103 -2.87 12.42 -20.76
C ALA A 103 -3.12 13.91 -20.43
N GLU A 104 -4.34 14.24 -20.01
CA GLU A 104 -4.73 15.60 -19.64
C GLU A 104 -3.92 16.14 -18.47
N ARG A 105 -3.65 17.44 -18.50
CA ARG A 105 -2.83 18.12 -17.50
C ARG A 105 -3.71 18.79 -16.46
N VAL A 106 -3.48 18.48 -15.19
CA VAL A 106 -4.21 19.05 -14.06
C VAL A 106 -3.34 20.04 -13.29
N THR A 107 -4.00 21.07 -12.75
CA THR A 107 -3.43 22.01 -11.81
C THR A 107 -4.33 22.01 -10.58
N VAL A 108 -3.82 21.53 -9.46
CA VAL A 108 -4.58 21.41 -8.21
C VAL A 108 -3.63 21.52 -7.02
N ALA A 109 -4.08 22.18 -5.97
CA ALA A 109 -3.36 22.27 -4.72
C ALA A 109 -4.32 22.05 -3.55
N PHE A 110 -3.90 21.20 -2.62
CA PHE A 110 -4.52 21.01 -1.31
C PHE A 110 -3.51 20.34 -0.38
N ASP A 111 -3.66 20.60 0.92
CA ASP A 111 -2.77 20.08 1.94
C ASP A 111 -3.60 19.28 2.96
N ASP A 112 -3.07 18.14 3.40
CA ASP A 112 -3.57 17.31 4.50
C ASP A 112 -5.04 16.81 4.41
N LEU A 113 -5.50 16.42 3.21
CA LEU A 113 -6.85 15.86 3.04
C LEU A 113 -6.89 14.35 3.23
N PRO A 114 -7.99 13.75 3.73
CA PRO A 114 -8.19 12.31 3.64
C PRO A 114 -7.96 11.78 2.22
N LEU A 115 -7.33 10.61 2.09
CA LEU A 115 -6.92 10.05 0.80
C LEU A 115 -8.11 9.91 -0.15
N ASP A 116 -9.26 9.47 0.34
CA ASP A 116 -10.48 9.38 -0.46
C ASP A 116 -10.92 10.76 -0.96
N GLU A 117 -11.02 11.74 -0.07
CA GLU A 117 -11.42 13.12 -0.40
C GLU A 117 -10.45 13.79 -1.38
N GLY A 118 -9.14 13.61 -1.16
CA GLY A 118 -8.10 14.11 -2.06
C GLY A 118 -8.16 13.47 -3.44
N LEU A 119 -8.45 12.17 -3.54
CA LEU A 119 -8.71 11.49 -4.82
C LEU A 119 -9.97 12.03 -5.50
N ARG A 120 -11.07 12.25 -4.75
CA ARG A 120 -12.30 12.85 -5.30
C ARG A 120 -12.01 14.24 -5.88
N ARG A 121 -11.23 15.06 -5.17
CA ARG A 121 -10.86 16.41 -5.59
C ARG A 121 -9.94 16.42 -6.81
N LEU A 122 -9.00 15.47 -6.88
CA LEU A 122 -8.08 15.33 -8.02
C LEU A 122 -8.79 14.81 -9.28
N LEU A 123 -9.69 13.83 -9.13
CA LEU A 123 -10.46 13.25 -10.22
C LEU A 123 -11.59 14.17 -10.70
N GLY A 124 -12.07 15.07 -9.85
CA GLY A 124 -13.08 16.08 -10.18
C GLY A 124 -14.38 15.41 -10.69
N PRO A 125 -14.93 15.84 -11.84
CA PRO A 125 -16.21 15.34 -12.35
C PRO A 125 -16.12 13.98 -13.07
N ARG A 126 -14.98 13.29 -13.01
CA ARG A 126 -14.78 12.01 -13.71
C ARG A 126 -15.54 10.89 -13.01
N SER A 127 -15.92 9.87 -13.77
CA SER A 127 -16.51 8.66 -13.22
C SER A 127 -15.41 7.73 -12.72
N TYR A 128 -15.50 7.30 -11.47
CA TYR A 128 -14.53 6.41 -10.86
C TYR A 128 -15.20 5.53 -9.80
N ILE A 129 -14.52 4.45 -9.43
CA ILE A 129 -14.91 3.53 -8.37
C ILE A 129 -13.81 3.54 -7.32
N LEU A 130 -14.18 3.79 -6.06
CA LEU A 130 -13.33 3.59 -4.90
C LEU A 130 -13.79 2.33 -4.17
N SER A 131 -12.86 1.40 -3.93
CA SER A 131 -13.11 0.25 -3.06
C SER A 131 -12.43 0.47 -1.72
N TYR A 132 -13.07 0.00 -0.66
CA TYR A 132 -12.68 0.19 0.73
C TYR A 132 -12.46 -1.17 1.40
N ALA A 133 -11.50 -1.27 2.31
CA ALA A 133 -11.38 -2.44 3.18
C ALA A 133 -12.54 -2.49 4.17
N GLU A 134 -13.06 -3.68 4.51
CA GLU A 134 -14.10 -3.80 5.54
C GLU A 134 -13.57 -3.31 6.89
N ALA A 135 -14.34 -2.44 7.53
CA ALA A 135 -13.96 -1.78 8.78
C ALA A 135 -14.01 -2.77 9.95
N GLY A 136 -12.86 -3.02 10.59
CA GLY A 136 -12.86 -3.44 12.00
C GLY A 136 -13.40 -2.30 12.88
N PRO A 137 -13.91 -2.59 14.10
CA PRO A 137 -14.62 -1.62 14.94
C PRO A 137 -13.82 -0.38 15.38
N SER A 138 -12.52 -0.27 15.06
CA SER A 138 -11.65 0.79 15.55
C SER A 138 -10.56 1.28 14.56
N GLU A 139 -10.64 0.95 13.27
CA GLU A 139 -9.72 1.50 12.26
C GLU A 139 -10.43 2.34 11.18
N PRO A 140 -9.87 3.50 10.79
CA PRO A 140 -10.44 4.30 9.72
C PRO A 140 -10.38 3.52 8.40
N VAL A 141 -11.53 3.42 7.75
CA VAL A 141 -11.74 2.70 6.49
C VAL A 141 -10.82 3.28 5.39
N GLY A 142 -9.78 2.53 5.04
CA GLY A 142 -8.82 2.92 4.01
C GLY A 142 -9.29 2.57 2.60
N VAL A 143 -9.03 3.46 1.63
CA VAL A 143 -9.23 3.16 0.21
C VAL A 143 -8.17 2.17 -0.24
N THR A 144 -8.58 1.03 -0.80
CA THR A 144 -7.66 -0.03 -1.26
C THR A 144 -7.52 -0.09 -2.78
N LYS A 145 -8.55 0.35 -3.51
CA LYS A 145 -8.53 0.33 -4.98
C LYS A 145 -9.25 1.54 -5.59
N LEU A 146 -8.66 2.10 -6.64
CA LEU A 146 -9.24 3.13 -7.49
C LEU A 146 -9.32 2.62 -8.93
N VAL A 147 -10.52 2.66 -9.50
CA VAL A 147 -10.76 2.43 -10.93
C VAL A 147 -11.27 3.72 -11.56
N VAL A 148 -10.60 4.23 -12.59
CA VAL A 148 -11.07 5.41 -13.35
C VAL A 148 -11.69 4.94 -14.67
N LEU A 149 -12.94 5.33 -14.90
CA LEU A 149 -13.77 4.87 -16.01
C LEU A 149 -13.68 5.83 -17.21
N ALA A 150 -13.89 5.29 -18.42
CA ALA A 150 -13.95 6.07 -19.65
C ALA A 150 -15.19 6.99 -19.70
N LYS A 151 -15.03 8.16 -20.33
CA LYS A 151 -16.10 9.14 -20.50
C LYS A 151 -17.23 8.54 -21.36
N GLY A 152 -18.44 8.41 -20.81
CA GLY A 152 -19.62 7.87 -21.52
C GLY A 152 -20.01 6.42 -21.20
N ARG A 153 -19.30 5.74 -20.29
CA ARG A 153 -19.65 4.39 -19.77
C ARG A 153 -20.25 4.39 -18.36
N GLU A 154 -20.88 5.49 -17.95
CA GLU A 154 -21.43 5.72 -16.61
C GLU A 154 -22.54 4.73 -16.17
N ARG A 155 -22.98 3.83 -17.05
CA ARG A 155 -24.02 2.81 -16.80
C ARG A 155 -23.43 1.40 -16.67
N LEU A 156 -22.41 1.21 -15.84
CA LEU A 156 -22.00 -0.15 -15.45
C LEU A 156 -23.02 -0.71 -14.45
N ARG A 157 -23.62 -1.86 -14.77
CA ARG A 157 -24.53 -2.57 -13.86
C ARG A 157 -23.72 -3.08 -12.67
N ALA A 158 -24.28 -2.96 -11.46
CA ALA A 158 -23.69 -3.55 -10.26
C ALA A 158 -23.43 -5.06 -10.50
N GLY A 159 -22.15 -5.45 -10.57
CA GLY A 159 -21.71 -6.83 -10.80
C GLY A 159 -20.85 -7.06 -12.04
N GLU A 160 -20.74 -6.09 -12.95
CA GLU A 160 -19.86 -6.21 -14.12
C GLU A 160 -18.56 -5.45 -13.86
N ALA A 161 -17.46 -6.19 -13.68
CA ALA A 161 -16.14 -5.59 -13.49
C ALA A 161 -15.76 -4.81 -14.77
N PRO A 162 -15.40 -3.52 -14.67
CA PRO A 162 -14.95 -2.75 -15.83
C PRO A 162 -13.78 -3.45 -16.52
N ALA A 163 -13.76 -3.41 -17.86
CA ALA A 163 -12.65 -3.92 -18.65
C ALA A 163 -11.45 -2.98 -18.50
N VAL A 164 -10.73 -3.14 -17.39
CA VAL A 164 -9.49 -2.41 -17.08
C VAL A 164 -8.47 -2.71 -18.17
N ARG A 165 -8.07 -1.68 -18.93
CA ARG A 165 -7.08 -1.82 -20.02
C ARG A 165 -5.66 -1.52 -19.57
N PHE A 166 -5.52 -0.76 -18.49
CA PHE A 166 -4.24 -0.38 -17.92
C PHE A 166 -4.26 -0.61 -16.41
N VAL A 167 -3.60 -1.68 -15.96
CA VAL A 167 -3.22 -1.82 -14.56
C VAL A 167 -1.86 -1.15 -14.43
N VAL A 168 -1.75 -0.13 -13.58
CA VAL A 168 -0.41 0.34 -13.19
C VAL A 168 0.15 -0.74 -12.28
N PRO A 169 1.19 -1.49 -12.67
CA PRO A 169 1.76 -2.48 -11.79
C PRO A 169 2.25 -1.75 -10.54
N THR A 170 1.73 -2.17 -9.38
CA THR A 170 2.50 -2.08 -8.14
C THR A 170 3.87 -2.68 -8.43
N PRO A 171 4.97 -2.12 -7.88
CA PRO A 171 6.26 -2.79 -7.98
C PRO A 171 6.05 -4.24 -7.52
N GLN A 172 6.11 -5.17 -8.47
CA GLN A 172 5.91 -6.57 -8.17
C GLN A 172 7.17 -7.02 -7.45
N ALA A 173 7.01 -7.73 -6.34
CA ALA A 173 8.10 -8.52 -5.78
C ALA A 173 8.69 -9.43 -6.89
N MET A 174 9.90 -9.90 -6.66
CA MET A 174 10.54 -10.90 -7.52
C MET A 174 9.55 -12.04 -7.85
N PRO A 175 9.56 -12.60 -9.07
CA PRO A 175 8.59 -13.63 -9.46
C PRO A 175 8.53 -14.75 -8.43
N ALA A 176 7.32 -15.02 -7.92
CA ALA A 176 7.12 -16.00 -6.86
C ALA A 176 7.47 -17.43 -7.31
N GLU A 177 7.55 -17.69 -8.62
CA GLU A 177 7.99 -18.97 -9.17
C GLU A 177 9.49 -19.24 -8.99
N LEU A 178 10.31 -18.21 -8.72
CA LEU A 178 11.72 -18.38 -8.38
C LEU A 178 11.85 -18.85 -6.93
N ASP A 179 12.74 -19.81 -6.68
CA ASP A 179 13.14 -20.18 -5.32
C ASP A 179 13.83 -19.01 -4.59
N ALA A 180 13.83 -19.05 -3.26
CA ALA A 180 14.38 -17.98 -2.43
C ALA A 180 15.84 -17.64 -2.76
N ALA A 181 16.66 -18.66 -3.07
CA ALA A 181 18.06 -18.45 -3.44
C ALA A 181 18.19 -17.61 -4.72
N ARG A 182 17.41 -17.89 -5.76
CA ARG A 182 17.38 -17.07 -6.97
C ARG A 182 16.80 -15.69 -6.76
N ARG A 183 15.79 -15.54 -5.89
CA ARG A 183 15.25 -14.22 -5.56
C ARG A 183 16.30 -13.37 -4.83
N ARG A 184 17.04 -13.97 -3.91
CA ARG A 184 18.17 -13.33 -3.23
C ARG A 184 19.28 -12.94 -4.20
N GLU A 185 19.72 -13.86 -5.07
CA GLU A 185 20.73 -13.58 -6.10
C GLU A 185 20.30 -12.39 -6.97
N ALA A 186 19.03 -12.37 -7.40
CA ALA A 186 18.50 -11.26 -8.17
C ALA A 186 18.52 -9.93 -7.37
N VAL A 187 18.27 -9.94 -6.05
CA VAL A 187 18.39 -8.73 -5.22
C VAL A 187 19.84 -8.24 -5.18
N GLU A 188 20.80 -9.15 -5.02
CA GLU A 188 22.23 -8.85 -5.03
C GLU A 188 22.67 -8.28 -6.39
N GLU A 189 22.16 -8.80 -7.50
CA GLU A 189 22.39 -8.24 -8.84
C GLU A 189 21.84 -6.82 -9.00
N LEU A 190 20.65 -6.53 -8.46
CA LEU A 190 20.08 -5.18 -8.48
C LEU A 190 20.95 -4.19 -7.70
N ALA A 191 21.49 -4.62 -6.57
CA ALA A 191 22.42 -3.83 -5.75
C ALA A 191 23.75 -3.59 -6.46
N ALA A 192 24.25 -4.58 -7.21
CA ALA A 192 25.52 -4.50 -7.96
C ALA A 192 25.40 -3.80 -9.33
N SER A 193 24.19 -3.43 -9.76
CA SER A 193 23.96 -2.77 -11.05
C SER A 193 24.64 -1.39 -11.14
N GLU A 194 24.83 -0.88 -12.37
CA GLU A 194 25.42 0.46 -12.58
C GLU A 194 24.61 1.60 -11.97
N GLU A 195 23.28 1.42 -11.85
CA GLU A 195 22.37 2.41 -11.27
C GLU A 195 21.44 1.78 -10.21
N PRO A 196 21.96 1.42 -9.02
CA PRO A 196 21.20 0.70 -7.99
C PRO A 196 19.95 1.46 -7.52
N GLY A 197 20.02 2.79 -7.50
CA GLY A 197 18.89 3.65 -7.12
C GLY A 197 17.65 3.51 -8.01
N ARG A 198 17.80 3.05 -9.27
CA ARG A 198 16.64 2.74 -10.14
C ARG A 198 15.80 1.59 -9.60
N HIS A 199 16.39 0.73 -8.80
CA HIS A 199 15.76 -0.47 -8.26
C HIS A 199 15.16 -0.26 -6.87
N LEU A 200 15.24 0.95 -6.30
CA LEU A 200 14.71 1.28 -4.97
C LEU A 200 13.27 0.76 -4.76
N ASN A 201 12.38 0.94 -5.74
CA ASN A 201 11.00 0.49 -5.60
C ASN A 201 10.86 -1.04 -5.59
N ILE A 202 11.74 -1.76 -6.27
CA ILE A 202 11.75 -3.23 -6.28
C ILE A 202 12.28 -3.72 -4.93
N LEU A 203 13.38 -3.15 -4.45
CA LEU A 203 13.97 -3.48 -3.15
C LEU A 203 12.97 -3.25 -2.00
N LEU A 204 12.25 -2.12 -2.02
CA LEU A 204 11.19 -1.84 -1.03
C LEU A 204 9.99 -2.80 -1.15
N ALA A 205 9.68 -3.30 -2.35
CA ALA A 205 8.63 -4.30 -2.53
C ALA A 205 9.06 -5.66 -1.98
N VAL A 206 10.29 -6.10 -2.29
CA VAL A 206 10.88 -7.33 -1.75
C VAL A 206 10.91 -7.29 -0.22
N LEU A 207 11.43 -6.20 0.36
CA LEU A 207 11.48 -6.01 1.80
C LEU A 207 10.11 -6.14 2.48
N LYS A 208 9.02 -5.71 1.83
CA LYS A 208 7.68 -5.73 2.41
C LYS A 208 6.89 -7.03 2.14
N GLN A 209 7.24 -7.76 1.10
CA GLN A 209 6.36 -8.79 0.53
C GLN A 209 7.00 -10.17 0.42
N ASP A 210 8.34 -10.27 0.41
CA ASP A 210 8.97 -11.59 0.28
C ASP A 210 8.75 -12.39 1.56
N GLU A 211 8.35 -13.64 1.38
CA GLU A 211 8.09 -14.58 2.47
C GLU A 211 9.39 -15.02 3.17
N ASP A 212 10.50 -15.04 2.43
CA ASP A 212 11.77 -15.55 2.89
C ASP A 212 12.60 -14.47 3.58
N SER A 213 13.07 -14.74 4.81
CA SER A 213 13.85 -13.76 5.59
C SER A 213 15.18 -13.41 4.95
N ASP A 214 15.85 -14.37 4.32
CA ASP A 214 17.17 -14.15 3.75
C ASP A 214 17.05 -13.22 2.53
N VAL A 215 15.95 -13.32 1.79
CA VAL A 215 15.63 -12.40 0.69
C VAL A 215 15.29 -11.00 1.21
N ARG A 216 14.55 -10.88 2.33
CA ARG A 216 14.28 -9.58 2.96
C ARG A 216 15.53 -8.93 3.54
N GLU A 217 16.42 -9.69 4.15
CA GLU A 217 17.73 -9.22 4.62
C GLU A 217 18.60 -8.74 3.46
N ALA A 218 18.68 -9.50 2.37
CA ALA A 218 19.38 -9.06 1.16
C ALA A 218 18.82 -7.74 0.60
N ALA A 219 17.50 -7.50 0.73
CA ALA A 219 16.91 -6.23 0.34
C ALA A 219 17.34 -5.07 1.26
N LEU A 220 17.53 -5.31 2.57
CA LEU A 220 18.10 -4.32 3.49
C LEU A 220 19.56 -4.01 3.14
N ASP A 221 20.36 -5.03 2.86
CA ASP A 221 21.76 -4.86 2.42
C ASP A 221 21.85 -4.09 1.10
N ALA A 222 20.96 -4.40 0.15
CA ALA A 222 20.86 -3.66 -1.10
C ALA A 222 20.48 -2.19 -0.87
N LEU A 223 19.54 -1.90 0.05
CA LEU A 223 19.16 -0.54 0.39
C LEU A 223 20.31 0.22 1.07
N GLU A 224 21.11 -0.44 1.91
CA GLU A 224 22.30 0.14 2.51
C GLU A 224 23.32 0.62 1.46
N SER A 225 23.42 -0.04 0.30
CA SER A 225 24.31 0.41 -0.78
C SER A 225 23.87 1.73 -1.46
N LEU A 226 22.62 2.15 -1.24
CA LEU A 226 22.06 3.33 -1.87
C LEU A 226 22.48 4.61 -1.14
N GLU A 227 22.67 5.69 -1.91
CA GLU A 227 22.95 7.01 -1.35
C GLU A 227 21.77 7.53 -0.52
N THR A 228 20.54 7.34 -1.01
CA THR A 228 19.32 7.83 -0.36
C THR A 228 18.17 6.85 -0.54
N PHE A 229 17.40 6.64 0.53
CA PHE A 229 16.18 5.83 0.56
C PHE A 229 15.29 6.24 1.74
N PRO A 230 13.97 5.98 1.69
CA PRO A 230 13.07 6.31 2.79
C PRO A 230 13.32 5.40 4.00
N LEU A 231 13.33 5.97 5.21
CA LEU A 231 13.55 5.23 6.46
C LEU A 231 12.26 4.63 7.03
N GLU A 232 11.09 5.15 6.65
CA GLU A 232 9.81 4.69 7.18
C GLU A 232 9.52 3.20 6.89
N PRO A 233 9.82 2.65 5.69
CA PRO A 233 9.70 1.21 5.44
C PRO A 233 10.58 0.36 6.37
N LEU A 234 11.79 0.82 6.71
CA LEU A 234 12.66 0.10 7.65
C LEU A 234 12.11 0.17 9.06
N ALA A 235 11.55 1.32 9.47
CA ALA A 235 10.88 1.46 10.77
C ALA A 235 9.68 0.51 10.90
N GLU A 236 8.93 0.27 9.82
CA GLU A 236 7.86 -0.73 9.80
C GLU A 236 8.42 -2.15 9.97
N VAL A 237 9.49 -2.49 9.25
CA VAL A 237 10.14 -3.82 9.31
C VAL A 237 10.73 -4.07 10.69
N ALA A 238 11.53 -3.14 11.21
CA ALA A 238 12.14 -3.18 12.54
C ALA A 238 11.13 -3.46 13.66
N MET A 239 9.88 -3.02 13.48
CA MET A 239 8.83 -3.15 14.51
C MET A 239 7.91 -4.36 14.32
N ARG A 240 7.86 -4.97 13.14
CA ARG A 240 6.78 -5.91 12.77
C ARG A 240 7.24 -7.15 12.04
N ASP A 241 8.48 -7.21 11.54
CA ASP A 241 8.94 -8.39 10.82
C ASP A 241 8.92 -9.61 11.75
N PRO A 242 8.37 -10.75 11.30
CA PRO A 242 8.32 -11.96 12.13
C PRO A 242 9.72 -12.44 12.54
N GLN A 243 10.75 -12.19 11.74
CA GLN A 243 12.07 -12.75 11.91
C GLN A 243 12.99 -11.77 12.67
N PRO A 244 13.54 -12.17 13.84
CA PRO A 244 14.39 -11.29 14.65
C PRO A 244 15.61 -10.75 13.91
N SER A 245 16.25 -11.58 13.09
CA SER A 245 17.41 -11.19 12.28
C SER A 245 17.10 -10.02 11.34
N VAL A 246 15.96 -10.09 10.64
CA VAL A 246 15.47 -9.00 9.78
C VAL A 246 15.18 -7.73 10.59
N ARG A 247 14.57 -7.86 11.78
CA ARG A 247 14.31 -6.71 12.67
C ARG A 247 15.61 -6.05 13.12
N MET A 248 16.60 -6.83 13.55
CA MET A 248 17.92 -6.32 13.96
C MET A 248 18.60 -5.57 12.81
N ARG A 249 18.62 -6.15 11.61
CA ARG A 249 19.25 -5.52 10.45
C ARG A 249 18.56 -4.21 10.07
N ALA A 250 17.24 -4.15 10.16
CA ALA A 250 16.50 -2.92 9.94
C ALA A 250 16.82 -1.84 11.01
N LEU A 251 16.95 -2.22 12.28
CA LEU A 251 17.33 -1.30 13.37
C LEU A 251 18.75 -0.76 13.20
N GLU A 252 19.70 -1.61 12.80
CA GLU A 252 21.08 -1.21 12.49
C GLU A 252 21.10 -0.15 11.39
N LEU A 253 20.45 -0.46 10.24
CA LEU A 253 20.45 0.44 9.10
C LEU A 253 19.70 1.76 9.40
N LEU A 254 18.61 1.71 10.18
CA LEU A 254 17.97 2.92 10.71
C LEU A 254 18.93 3.73 11.57
N GLY A 255 19.69 3.05 12.43
CA GLY A 255 20.62 3.68 13.35
C GLY A 255 21.73 4.44 12.61
N GLU A 256 22.30 3.82 11.57
CA GLU A 256 23.35 4.42 10.77
C GLU A 256 22.87 5.59 9.90
N ARG A 257 21.66 5.48 9.33
CA ARG A 257 21.14 6.45 8.37
C ARG A 257 20.31 7.56 9.00
N GLY A 258 19.76 7.31 10.18
CA GLY A 258 18.81 8.17 10.87
C GLY A 258 19.34 8.85 12.12
N LYS A 259 20.67 9.00 12.27
CA LYS A 259 21.35 9.51 13.49
C LYS A 259 20.74 10.77 14.15
N ASN A 260 20.06 11.61 13.38
CA ASN A 260 19.42 12.85 13.88
C ASN A 260 17.89 12.86 13.71
N ASP A 261 17.30 11.69 13.45
CA ASP A 261 15.88 11.52 13.19
C ASP A 261 15.16 11.07 14.47
N ARG A 262 14.30 11.94 15.00
CA ARG A 262 13.50 11.65 16.21
C ARG A 262 12.55 10.46 16.04
N GLY A 263 12.12 10.18 14.80
CA GLY A 263 11.34 9.00 14.48
C GLY A 263 12.17 7.74 14.64
N VAL A 264 13.44 7.76 14.21
CA VAL A 264 14.37 6.64 14.42
C VAL A 264 14.69 6.43 15.89
N GLU A 265 14.99 7.50 16.64
CA GLU A 265 15.20 7.41 18.09
C GLU A 265 13.99 6.76 18.79
N ALA A 266 12.77 7.15 18.44
CA ALA A 266 11.54 6.57 18.99
C ALA A 266 11.36 5.08 18.64
N VAL A 267 11.77 4.66 17.43
CA VAL A 267 11.75 3.25 17.02
C VAL A 267 12.75 2.44 17.82
N LEU A 268 13.99 2.92 17.94
CA LEU A 268 15.05 2.28 18.72
C LEU A 268 14.63 2.15 20.20
N GLN A 269 14.08 3.20 20.81
CA GLN A 269 13.59 3.19 22.20
C GLN A 269 12.45 2.18 22.42
N ARG A 270 11.57 2.06 21.43
CA ARG A 270 10.48 1.09 21.48
C ARG A 270 11.01 -0.34 21.34
N ALA A 271 11.91 -0.58 20.40
CA ALA A 271 12.51 -1.89 20.19
C ALA A 271 13.29 -2.35 21.44
N SER A 272 14.07 -1.47 22.08
CA SER A 272 14.86 -1.82 23.27
C SER A 272 14.04 -2.25 24.48
N THR A 273 12.78 -1.83 24.57
CA THR A 273 11.92 -2.09 25.73
C THR A 273 10.79 -3.09 25.46
N ALA A 274 10.40 -3.26 24.20
CA ALA A 274 9.19 -3.98 23.84
C ALA A 274 9.38 -5.07 22.76
N ASP A 275 10.57 -5.23 22.17
CA ASP A 275 10.79 -6.34 21.24
C ASP A 275 10.72 -7.69 21.97
N PRO A 276 10.00 -8.69 21.43
CA PRO A 276 9.90 -10.00 22.05
C PRO A 276 11.22 -10.76 22.11
N ASP A 277 12.19 -10.42 21.27
CA ASP A 277 13.48 -11.08 21.18
C ASP A 277 14.55 -10.31 21.97
N ASP A 278 15.29 -11.02 22.82
CA ASP A 278 16.27 -10.43 23.74
C ASP A 278 17.45 -9.81 22.99
N GLU A 279 17.92 -10.45 21.91
CA GLU A 279 19.03 -9.95 21.10
C GLU A 279 18.63 -8.66 20.37
N VAL A 280 17.39 -8.59 19.87
CA VAL A 280 16.85 -7.36 19.26
C VAL A 280 16.78 -6.22 20.27
N ARG A 281 16.37 -6.48 21.52
CA ARG A 281 16.33 -5.45 22.58
C ARG A 281 17.71 -4.93 22.92
N GLU A 282 18.70 -5.83 23.02
CA GLU A 282 20.10 -5.47 23.28
C GLU A 282 20.69 -4.65 22.13
N ALA A 283 20.49 -5.07 20.88
CA ALA A 283 20.93 -4.34 19.69
C ALA A 283 20.32 -2.93 19.65
N ALA A 284 19.00 -2.81 19.85
CA ALA A 284 18.33 -1.52 19.89
C ALA A 284 18.87 -0.61 21.00
N SER A 285 19.19 -1.16 22.18
CA SER A 285 19.79 -0.41 23.29
C SER A 285 21.20 0.09 22.92
N SER A 286 22.02 -0.76 22.30
CA SER A 286 23.35 -0.38 21.82
C SER A 286 23.29 0.75 20.80
N PHE A 287 22.34 0.70 19.86
CA PHE A 287 22.16 1.77 18.88
C PHE A 287 21.68 3.07 19.52
N LEU A 288 20.78 3.04 20.52
CA LEU A 288 20.40 4.23 21.29
C LEU A 288 21.57 4.86 22.04
N ASP A 289 22.42 4.04 22.65
CA ASP A 289 23.60 4.54 23.33
C ASP A 289 24.55 5.24 22.34
N SER A 290 24.71 4.68 21.14
CA SER A 290 25.50 5.34 20.08
C SER A 290 24.89 6.67 19.63
N PHE A 291 23.56 6.76 19.51
CA PHE A 291 22.84 8.00 19.21
C PHE A 291 23.12 9.09 20.26
N ASN A 292 23.04 8.74 21.54
CA ASN A 292 23.13 9.70 22.65
C ASN A 292 24.56 10.15 22.97
N ASN A 293 25.57 9.35 22.60
CA ASN A 293 26.97 9.61 22.94
C ASN A 293 27.72 10.45 21.90
N GLU A 294 27.17 10.65 20.69
CA GLU A 294 27.79 11.51 19.66
C GLU A 294 27.39 13.00 19.78
N ASP A 295 26.42 13.34 20.63
CA ASP A 295 25.95 14.71 20.91
C ASP A 295 26.70 15.43 22.08
N ARG A 296 27.77 14.81 22.62
CA ARG A 296 28.61 15.36 23.71
C ARG A 296 30.02 15.70 23.25
#